data_AF-A0A428S6E3-F1
#
_entry.id   AF-A0A428S6E3-F1
#
_cell.length_a   1.000
_cell.length_b   1.000
_cell.length_c   1.000
_cell.angle_alpha   90.00
_cell.angle_beta   90.00
_cell.angle_gamma   90.00
#
_symmetry.space_group_name_H-M   'P 1'
#
loop_
_entity.id
_entity.type
_entity.pdbx_description
1 polymer ?
#
loop_
_entity_poly.entity_id
_entity_poly.type
_entity_poly.pdbx_seq_one_letter_code
_entity_poly.pdbx_strand_id
1 'polypeptide(L)'
;MGGRDTWCALCGAVTRELWWQDVDDGEDDCYDHDVITQEDTLWLGECTLVATGNSEEGSEDESFHLIPATYWDHGAFEFDTEEGGGGMRSAYDDGGDLAVGFPMHDACFEQLRRVLAPKPIDPRILYRLFDRHSSPPAGPLDISYGGIEEYHEQYWPSTRGAEHIAFSPCPSPELQAWYQSLIKPIPENQEKPPVIQESPKPGNDPFQKLQPEILLHIMSYMVMPHAWPWRIASRAVARLELRDSFWKLRFQQDFPWLYDFPRIDRDLAEHIDWEALYKRMWRAVLRPGPEQNLALANRYRMWHIIEWVADVYLDYKEDEDQGQSNEPVSLVDAVSTPMPAPTCAELEHSIHDETLLLRDFNEFPTTQPNIEIGWTPLGELKSIAVGYIPWVASRTVKKNRVAIPTDCWLKGIAIITEKNPIDYPRIIGLKFLFPDGGNIQLGEAEGDEREELALPDHFIVGFKAVETLSGTISRLGLVQQPVWKVPNRRRLLQA
;
A
#
# COMPACT_ATOMS: atom_id res chain seq x y z
N MET A 1 14.71 -30.89 -8.28
CA MET A 1 14.13 -29.81 -7.47
C MET A 1 12.63 -29.95 -7.58
N GLY A 2 11.87 -29.86 -6.49
CA GLY A 2 10.41 -30.03 -6.54
C GLY A 2 9.73 -28.91 -7.31
N GLY A 3 8.51 -29.14 -7.79
CA GLY A 3 7.65 -28.06 -8.32
C GLY A 3 7.42 -26.98 -7.25
N ARG A 4 6.99 -25.79 -7.65
CA ARG A 4 6.61 -24.70 -6.75
C ARG A 4 5.56 -23.83 -7.41
N ASP A 5 4.71 -23.20 -6.61
CA ASP A 5 3.74 -22.24 -7.12
C ASP A 5 4.39 -20.86 -7.35
N THR A 6 3.75 -20.07 -8.20
CA THR A 6 4.14 -18.67 -8.45
C THR A 6 3.01 -17.74 -8.05
N TRP A 7 3.38 -16.49 -7.79
CA TRP A 7 2.52 -15.49 -7.19
C TRP A 7 2.27 -14.35 -8.15
N CYS A 8 1.11 -13.73 -8.07
CA CYS A 8 0.77 -12.56 -8.87
C CYS A 8 1.49 -11.33 -8.32
N ALA A 9 2.22 -10.62 -9.17
CA ALA A 9 2.97 -9.42 -8.82
C ALA A 9 2.11 -8.31 -8.22
N LEU A 10 0.79 -8.28 -8.49
CA LEU A 10 -0.14 -7.25 -8.00
C LEU A 10 -0.98 -7.65 -6.79
N CYS A 11 -1.37 -8.92 -6.63
CA CYS A 11 -2.26 -9.32 -5.54
C CYS A 11 -1.71 -10.42 -4.64
N GLY A 12 -0.55 -10.99 -4.99
CA GLY A 12 0.13 -12.03 -4.22
C GLY A 12 -0.55 -13.40 -4.28
N ALA A 13 -1.73 -13.53 -4.90
CA ALA A 13 -2.40 -14.82 -5.01
C ALA A 13 -1.69 -15.72 -6.03
N VAL A 14 -1.87 -17.04 -5.88
CA VAL A 14 -1.33 -18.04 -6.81
C VAL A 14 -1.77 -17.79 -8.25
N THR A 15 -0.86 -18.01 -9.20
CA THR A 15 -1.07 -17.73 -10.64
C THR A 15 -1.36 -18.99 -11.48
N ARG A 16 -2.01 -19.98 -10.87
CA ARG A 16 -2.47 -21.19 -11.57
C ARG A 16 -3.88 -21.51 -11.16
N GLU A 17 -4.56 -22.29 -11.99
CA GLU A 17 -5.82 -22.89 -11.61
C GLU A 17 -5.63 -23.78 -10.37
N LEU A 18 -6.56 -23.66 -9.43
CA LEU A 18 -6.61 -24.53 -8.26
C LEU A 18 -7.16 -25.89 -8.67
N TRP A 19 -6.54 -26.96 -8.18
CA TRP A 19 -7.00 -28.33 -8.43
C TRP A 19 -8.07 -28.69 -7.41
N TRP A 20 -9.32 -28.75 -7.84
CA TRP A 20 -10.46 -29.16 -7.04
C TRP A 20 -10.64 -30.67 -7.13
N GLN A 21 -9.75 -31.46 -6.49
CA GLN A 21 -9.87 -32.93 -6.48
C GLN A 21 -10.10 -33.48 -5.07
N ASP A 22 -11.31 -34.01 -4.92
CA ASP A 22 -11.81 -35.06 -4.03
C ASP A 22 -11.86 -34.82 -2.51
N VAL A 23 -13.04 -34.39 -2.07
CA VAL A 23 -13.76 -34.79 -0.84
C VAL A 23 -12.92 -35.53 0.21
N ASP A 24 -12.54 -34.79 1.25
CA ASP A 24 -12.38 -35.29 2.61
C ASP A 24 -11.42 -36.49 2.76
N ASP A 25 -10.14 -36.27 2.44
CA ASP A 25 -9.03 -37.04 3.01
C ASP A 25 -8.78 -36.72 4.51
N GLY A 26 -9.66 -35.92 5.11
CA GLY A 26 -9.64 -35.61 6.54
C GLY A 26 -8.55 -34.62 6.95
N GLU A 27 -7.96 -33.92 5.99
CA GLU A 27 -7.09 -32.77 6.25
C GLU A 27 -7.96 -31.52 6.44
N ASP A 28 -7.84 -30.88 7.60
CA ASP A 28 -8.59 -29.67 8.00
C ASP A 28 -8.23 -28.41 7.16
N ASP A 29 -7.38 -28.55 6.14
CA ASP A 29 -6.72 -27.47 5.38
C ASP A 29 -7.27 -27.35 3.94
N CYS A 30 -8.60 -27.25 3.78
CA CYS A 30 -9.24 -26.95 2.50
C CYS A 30 -10.27 -25.81 2.59
N TYR A 31 -10.52 -25.14 1.46
CA TYR A 31 -11.55 -24.10 1.36
C TYR A 31 -12.95 -24.67 1.61
N ASP A 32 -13.84 -23.87 2.21
CA ASP A 32 -15.22 -24.26 2.40
C ASP A 32 -15.99 -24.26 1.06
N HIS A 33 -16.22 -25.46 0.51
CA HIS A 33 -16.89 -25.64 -0.78
C HIS A 33 -18.38 -25.24 -0.79
N ASP A 34 -18.99 -25.02 0.39
CA ASP A 34 -20.33 -24.42 0.47
C ASP A 34 -20.28 -22.89 0.28
N VAL A 35 -19.09 -22.29 0.36
CA VAL A 35 -18.86 -20.84 0.36
C VAL A 35 -18.18 -20.37 -0.94
N ILE A 36 -17.27 -21.17 -1.52
CA ILE A 36 -16.57 -20.87 -2.76
C ILE A 36 -16.60 -22.06 -3.73
N THR A 37 -16.80 -21.78 -5.02
CA THR A 37 -16.86 -22.80 -6.08
C THR A 37 -15.61 -22.75 -6.97
N GLN A 38 -15.42 -23.79 -7.79
CA GLN A 38 -14.33 -23.82 -8.76
C GLN A 38 -14.37 -22.65 -9.74
N GLU A 39 -15.56 -22.30 -10.23
CA GLU A 39 -15.78 -21.20 -11.17
C GLU A 39 -15.29 -19.86 -10.59
N ASP A 40 -15.47 -19.64 -9.29
CA ASP A 40 -15.04 -18.42 -8.58
C ASP A 40 -13.51 -18.24 -8.54
N THR A 41 -12.75 -19.31 -8.81
CA THR A 41 -11.27 -19.35 -8.71
C THR A 41 -10.55 -19.45 -10.06
N LEU A 42 -11.28 -19.63 -11.17
CA LEU A 42 -10.66 -19.81 -12.51
C LEU A 42 -9.78 -18.63 -12.92
N TRP A 43 -10.13 -17.42 -12.48
CA TRP A 43 -9.37 -16.19 -12.74
C TRP A 43 -7.90 -16.24 -12.24
N LEU A 44 -7.58 -17.14 -11.29
CA LEU A 44 -6.21 -17.33 -10.80
C LEU A 44 -5.28 -17.95 -11.87
N GLY A 45 -5.84 -18.65 -12.85
CA GLY A 45 -5.08 -19.18 -13.99
C GLY A 45 -4.89 -18.15 -15.13
N GLU A 46 -5.69 -17.09 -15.15
CA GLU A 46 -5.71 -16.10 -16.24
C GLU A 46 -4.65 -15.03 -16.01
N CYS A 47 -3.48 -15.20 -16.63
CA CYS A 47 -2.32 -14.34 -16.40
C CYS A 47 -1.79 -13.62 -17.65
N THR A 48 -1.29 -12.41 -17.43
CA THR A 48 -0.46 -11.65 -18.34
C THR A 48 0.91 -11.42 -17.70
N LEU A 49 1.98 -11.74 -18.42
CA LEU A 49 3.35 -11.42 -18.03
C LEU A 49 3.74 -10.00 -18.44
N VAL A 50 4.42 -9.30 -17.55
CA VAL A 50 5.29 -8.18 -17.94
C VAL A 50 6.69 -8.74 -18.15
N ALA A 51 7.21 -8.65 -19.39
CA ALA A 51 8.50 -9.25 -19.72
C ALA A 51 9.29 -8.40 -20.72
N THR A 52 10.61 -8.59 -20.73
CA THR A 52 11.47 -8.10 -21.80
C THR A 52 11.31 -8.96 -23.05
N GLY A 53 11.44 -8.32 -24.21
CA GLY A 53 11.49 -8.97 -25.51
C GLY A 53 12.73 -9.84 -25.64
N ASN A 54 12.71 -10.79 -26.58
CA ASN A 54 13.92 -11.50 -26.96
C ASN A 54 14.87 -10.51 -27.64
N SER A 55 15.79 -9.90 -26.90
CA SER A 55 16.86 -9.13 -27.51
C SER A 55 17.76 -10.10 -28.27
N GLU A 56 17.77 -10.03 -29.59
CA GLU A 56 18.91 -10.54 -30.36
C GLU A 56 20.18 -9.83 -29.84
N GLU A 57 21.25 -10.59 -29.59
CA GLU A 57 22.52 -10.05 -29.11
C GLU A 57 22.96 -8.84 -29.96
N GLY A 58 22.93 -7.63 -29.39
CA GLY A 58 23.37 -6.39 -30.02
C GLY A 58 22.30 -5.35 -30.36
N SER A 59 21.02 -5.57 -30.02
CA SER A 59 19.99 -4.53 -30.05
C SER A 59 20.08 -3.63 -28.81
N GLU A 60 20.26 -2.31 -28.99
CA GLU A 60 20.24 -1.31 -27.91
C GLU A 60 18.82 -0.98 -27.40
N ASP A 61 17.77 -1.45 -28.08
CA ASP A 61 16.38 -1.28 -27.64
C ASP A 61 15.88 -2.55 -26.91
N GLU A 62 15.89 -2.49 -25.58
CA GLU A 62 15.12 -3.41 -24.75
C GLU A 62 13.62 -3.11 -24.97
N SER A 63 12.95 -3.98 -25.72
CA SER A 63 11.50 -3.89 -25.87
C SER A 63 10.81 -4.55 -24.67
N PHE A 64 9.77 -3.93 -24.13
CA PHE A 64 8.99 -4.44 -23.00
C PHE A 64 7.57 -4.75 -23.46
N HIS A 65 7.04 -5.90 -23.05
CA HIS A 65 5.78 -6.43 -23.56
C HIS A 65 4.87 -6.89 -22.44
N LEU A 66 3.56 -6.83 -22.73
CA LEU A 66 2.51 -7.49 -21.96
C LEU A 66 2.09 -8.72 -22.75
N ILE A 67 2.31 -9.91 -22.19
CA ILE A 67 2.17 -11.17 -22.90
C ILE A 67 1.16 -12.05 -22.16
N PRO A 68 -0.01 -12.35 -22.74
CA PRO A 68 -0.90 -13.38 -22.18
C PRO A 68 -0.16 -14.71 -22.08
N ALA A 69 -0.20 -15.33 -20.91
CA ALA A 69 0.57 -16.53 -20.63
C ALA A 69 -0.14 -17.47 -19.67
N THR A 70 0.14 -18.76 -19.79
CA THR A 70 -0.40 -19.79 -18.90
C THR A 70 0.72 -20.36 -18.05
N TYR A 71 0.43 -20.56 -16.77
CA TYR A 71 1.37 -21.21 -15.86
C TYR A 71 1.68 -22.64 -16.33
N TRP A 72 2.97 -22.94 -16.39
CA TRP A 72 3.52 -24.27 -16.59
C TRP A 72 4.22 -24.72 -15.30
N ASP A 73 4.75 -25.94 -15.25
CA ASP A 73 5.48 -26.44 -14.09
C ASP A 73 6.79 -25.66 -13.80
N HIS A 74 7.25 -25.78 -12.55
CA HIS A 74 8.50 -25.22 -12.02
C HIS A 74 8.61 -23.69 -12.07
N GLY A 75 7.47 -22.99 -11.98
CA GLY A 75 7.44 -21.53 -11.98
C GLY A 75 7.65 -20.90 -13.35
N ALA A 76 7.54 -21.68 -14.42
CA ALA A 76 7.62 -21.17 -15.77
C ALA A 76 6.23 -20.86 -16.35
N PHE A 77 6.20 -20.03 -17.36
CA PHE A 77 4.99 -19.64 -18.09
C PHE A 77 5.19 -19.87 -19.57
N GLU A 78 4.20 -20.48 -20.21
CA GLU A 78 4.14 -20.60 -21.67
C GLU A 78 3.27 -19.51 -22.28
N PHE A 79 3.64 -19.06 -23.48
CA PHE A 79 2.88 -18.07 -24.23
C PHE A 79 3.03 -18.30 -25.73
N ASP A 80 2.03 -17.88 -26.50
CA ASP A 80 2.08 -17.94 -27.96
C ASP A 80 2.89 -16.76 -28.53
N THR A 81 3.75 -17.04 -29.50
CA THR A 81 4.48 -16.01 -30.26
C THR A 81 3.78 -15.69 -31.57
N GLU A 82 3.97 -14.47 -32.09
CA GLU A 82 3.37 -14.03 -33.37
C GLU A 82 3.76 -14.91 -34.57
N GLU A 83 4.89 -15.62 -34.49
CA GLU A 83 5.39 -16.54 -35.52
C GLU A 83 4.76 -17.95 -35.44
N GLY A 84 3.83 -18.17 -34.50
CA GLY A 84 3.13 -19.45 -34.34
C GLY A 84 3.94 -20.53 -33.60
N GLY A 85 4.99 -20.14 -32.87
CA GLY A 85 5.71 -21.00 -31.91
C GLY A 85 5.35 -20.64 -30.46
N GLY A 86 5.55 -21.57 -29.51
CA GLY A 86 5.43 -21.28 -28.09
C GLY A 86 6.74 -20.75 -27.49
N GLY A 87 6.65 -19.71 -26.67
CA GLY A 87 7.74 -19.19 -25.86
C GLY A 87 7.60 -19.60 -24.39
N MET A 88 8.71 -19.53 -23.65
CA MET A 88 8.73 -19.84 -22.21
C MET A 88 9.50 -18.75 -21.46
N ARG A 89 8.98 -18.31 -20.32
CA ARG A 89 9.65 -17.41 -19.37
C ARG A 89 9.62 -18.02 -17.98
N SER A 90 10.62 -17.70 -17.15
CA SER A 90 10.51 -17.98 -15.71
C SER A 90 9.79 -16.81 -15.03
N ALA A 91 8.89 -17.11 -14.10
CA ALA A 91 8.34 -16.09 -13.24
C ALA A 91 9.33 -15.75 -12.15
N TYR A 92 9.67 -14.46 -12.08
CA TYR A 92 10.73 -13.94 -11.21
C TYR A 92 12.12 -14.52 -11.55
N ASP A 93 13.17 -13.88 -11.07
CA ASP A 93 14.54 -14.38 -11.29
C ASP A 93 14.83 -15.57 -10.37
N ASP A 94 14.86 -16.77 -10.93
CA ASP A 94 15.17 -18.01 -10.23
C ASP A 94 16.64 -18.46 -10.36
N GLY A 95 17.49 -17.62 -10.96
CA GLY A 95 18.87 -17.94 -11.30
C GLY A 95 19.02 -18.97 -12.43
N GLY A 96 17.93 -19.26 -13.16
CA GLY A 96 17.90 -20.14 -14.32
C GLY A 96 18.22 -19.45 -15.65
N ASP A 97 18.17 -20.23 -16.73
CA ASP A 97 18.51 -19.77 -18.09
C ASP A 97 17.31 -19.12 -18.82
N LEU A 98 16.10 -19.24 -18.29
CA LEU A 98 14.90 -18.63 -18.89
C LEU A 98 14.86 -17.15 -18.56
N ALA A 99 14.51 -16.32 -19.54
CA ALA A 99 14.30 -14.90 -19.29
C ALA A 99 13.14 -14.68 -18.31
N VAL A 100 13.26 -13.59 -17.52
CA VAL A 100 12.36 -13.27 -16.42
C VAL A 100 11.12 -12.54 -16.90
N GLY A 101 9.96 -12.96 -16.41
CA GLY A 101 8.69 -12.25 -16.50
C GLY A 101 8.02 -12.12 -15.15
N PHE A 102 7.21 -11.09 -14.98
CA PHE A 102 6.41 -10.88 -13.77
C PHE A 102 4.94 -11.18 -14.07
N PRO A 103 4.35 -12.25 -13.50
CA PRO A 103 2.97 -12.61 -13.78
C PRO A 103 2.00 -11.70 -13.04
N MET A 104 0.92 -11.32 -13.72
CA MET A 104 -0.21 -10.61 -13.14
C MET A 104 -1.49 -11.28 -13.60
N HIS A 105 -2.46 -11.47 -12.70
CA HIS A 105 -3.79 -11.85 -13.15
C HIS A 105 -4.38 -10.77 -14.04
N ASP A 106 -5.09 -11.16 -15.10
CA ASP A 106 -5.77 -10.24 -16.00
C ASP A 106 -6.77 -9.35 -15.24
N ALA A 107 -7.45 -9.94 -14.26
CA ALA A 107 -8.32 -9.24 -13.32
C ALA A 107 -7.59 -8.13 -12.54
N CYS A 108 -6.38 -8.40 -12.02
CA CYS A 108 -5.57 -7.43 -11.29
C CYS A 108 -5.09 -6.30 -12.21
N PHE A 109 -4.62 -6.66 -13.40
CA PHE A 109 -4.13 -5.70 -14.38
C PHE A 109 -5.23 -4.75 -14.84
N GLU A 110 -6.46 -5.25 -15.06
CA GLU A 110 -7.61 -4.43 -15.40
C GLU A 110 -7.98 -3.42 -14.29
N GLN A 111 -7.83 -3.77 -13.01
CA GLN A 111 -8.00 -2.78 -11.94
C GLN A 111 -6.95 -1.68 -12.01
N LEU A 112 -5.68 -2.04 -12.20
CA LEU A 112 -4.60 -1.06 -12.34
C LEU A 112 -4.85 -0.12 -13.53
N ARG A 113 -5.31 -0.65 -14.66
CA ARG A 113 -5.73 0.15 -15.83
C ARG A 113 -6.84 1.14 -15.50
N ARG A 114 -7.79 0.77 -14.64
CA ARG A 114 -8.88 1.67 -14.23
C ARG A 114 -8.38 2.82 -13.37
N VAL A 115 -7.46 2.55 -12.45
CA VAL A 115 -6.88 3.59 -11.58
C VAL A 115 -6.02 4.56 -12.40
N LEU A 116 -5.22 4.05 -13.34
CA LEU A 116 -4.33 4.86 -14.19
C LEU A 116 -5.01 5.48 -15.43
N ALA A 117 -6.30 5.19 -15.64
CA ALA A 117 -7.06 5.73 -16.76
C ALA A 117 -7.05 7.28 -16.76
N PRO A 118 -7.02 7.93 -17.93
CA PRO A 118 -7.19 7.37 -19.28
C PRO A 118 -5.86 6.99 -19.98
N LYS A 119 -4.70 7.13 -19.31
CA LYS A 119 -3.41 6.90 -19.97
C LYS A 119 -3.15 5.39 -20.10
N PRO A 120 -2.61 4.93 -21.25
CA PRO A 120 -2.19 3.54 -21.37
C PRO A 120 -1.01 3.27 -20.42
N ILE A 121 -0.98 2.06 -19.86
CA ILE A 121 0.13 1.60 -19.02
C ILE A 121 1.30 1.26 -19.92
N ASP A 122 2.43 1.89 -19.66
CA ASP A 122 3.74 1.59 -20.25
C ASP A 122 4.33 0.32 -19.62
N PRO A 123 4.51 -0.78 -20.39
CA PRO A 123 5.07 -2.03 -19.88
C PRO A 123 6.50 -1.88 -19.35
N ARG A 124 7.28 -0.93 -19.86
CA ARG A 124 8.66 -0.69 -19.41
C ARG A 124 8.70 -0.19 -17.98
N ILE A 125 7.90 0.82 -17.66
CA ILE A 125 7.80 1.37 -16.30
C ILE A 125 7.31 0.29 -15.34
N LEU A 126 6.31 -0.49 -15.76
CA LEU A 126 5.76 -1.55 -14.94
C LEU A 126 6.79 -2.66 -14.67
N TYR A 127 7.56 -3.06 -15.70
CA TYR A 127 8.64 -4.04 -15.54
C TYR A 127 9.69 -3.55 -14.54
N ARG A 128 10.17 -2.31 -14.68
CA ARG A 128 11.19 -1.73 -13.77
C ARG A 128 10.69 -1.61 -12.34
N LEU A 129 9.42 -1.27 -12.15
CA LEU A 129 8.80 -1.25 -10.83
C LEU A 129 8.84 -2.65 -10.21
N PHE A 130 8.38 -3.66 -10.93
CA PHE A 130 8.39 -5.04 -10.43
C PHE A 130 9.81 -5.56 -10.21
N ASP A 131 10.72 -5.30 -11.13
CA ASP A 131 12.12 -5.71 -11.03
C ASP A 131 12.81 -5.13 -9.79
N ARG A 132 12.60 -3.85 -9.50
CA ARG A 132 13.17 -3.22 -8.28
C ARG A 132 12.65 -3.86 -6.99
N HIS A 133 11.37 -4.25 -6.97
CA HIS A 133 10.78 -4.90 -5.81
C HIS A 133 10.98 -6.43 -5.85
N SER A 134 11.70 -6.97 -6.82
CA SER A 134 11.99 -8.40 -6.85
C SER A 134 13.01 -8.78 -5.78
N SER A 135 12.86 -9.96 -5.18
CA SER A 135 13.82 -10.51 -4.20
C SER A 135 14.33 -11.88 -4.66
N PRO A 136 15.35 -11.93 -5.53
CA PRO A 136 15.93 -13.18 -6.00
C PRO A 136 16.61 -13.98 -4.86
N PRO A 137 16.66 -15.34 -4.91
CA PRO A 137 16.16 -16.17 -6.00
C PRO A 137 14.67 -16.49 -5.82
N ALA A 138 13.89 -16.03 -6.80
CA ALA A 138 12.49 -16.29 -7.09
C ALA A 138 11.52 -16.31 -5.90
N GLY A 139 10.56 -15.41 -5.99
CA GLY A 139 9.54 -15.19 -4.99
C GLY A 139 8.68 -14.01 -5.41
N PRO A 140 7.61 -13.72 -4.65
CA PRO A 140 6.78 -12.56 -4.90
C PRO A 140 7.61 -11.28 -4.70
N LEU A 141 7.04 -10.14 -5.09
CA LEU A 141 7.70 -8.86 -4.86
C LEU A 141 7.78 -8.56 -3.35
N ASP A 142 8.83 -7.85 -2.91
CA ASP A 142 8.98 -7.30 -1.57
C ASP A 142 8.07 -6.07 -1.40
N ILE A 143 6.76 -6.32 -1.45
CA ILE A 143 5.68 -5.35 -1.24
C ILE A 143 4.63 -5.97 -0.33
N SER A 144 3.79 -5.14 0.29
CA SER A 144 2.65 -5.68 1.02
C SER A 144 1.50 -6.04 0.09
N TYR A 145 1.02 -7.27 0.24
CA TYR A 145 -0.09 -7.87 -0.47
C TYR A 145 -1.35 -8.02 0.39
N GLY A 146 -1.44 -7.29 1.51
CA GLY A 146 -2.65 -7.25 2.30
C GLY A 146 -2.89 -8.52 3.14
N GLY A 147 -1.82 -9.18 3.57
CA GLY A 147 -1.84 -10.28 4.54
C GLY A 147 -1.69 -11.67 3.93
N ILE A 148 -1.72 -11.76 2.60
CA ILE A 148 -1.59 -13.02 1.87
C ILE A 148 -0.17 -13.60 1.93
N GLU A 149 0.81 -12.77 2.31
CA GLU A 149 2.22 -13.11 2.41
C GLU A 149 2.47 -14.25 3.40
N GLU A 150 1.57 -14.41 4.38
CA GLU A 150 1.58 -15.53 5.32
C GLU A 150 1.35 -16.89 4.64
N TYR A 151 0.76 -16.91 3.45
CA TYR A 151 0.48 -18.10 2.64
C TYR A 151 1.52 -18.34 1.55
N HIS A 152 2.57 -17.52 1.44
CA HIS A 152 3.64 -17.68 0.45
C HIS A 152 4.63 -18.77 0.88
N GLU A 153 4.25 -20.02 0.67
CA GLU A 153 5.10 -21.19 0.91
C GLU A 153 5.68 -21.77 -0.40
N GLN A 154 6.07 -23.05 -0.42
CA GLN A 154 6.44 -23.71 -1.68
C GLN A 154 5.21 -23.95 -2.58
N TYR A 155 4.04 -24.16 -1.96
CA TYR A 155 2.77 -24.41 -2.62
C TYR A 155 1.67 -23.57 -1.96
N TRP A 156 0.66 -23.18 -2.72
CA TRP A 156 -0.46 -22.40 -2.24
C TRP A 156 -1.33 -23.21 -1.26
N PRO A 157 -1.48 -22.77 0.00
CA PRO A 157 -2.35 -23.43 0.96
C PRO A 157 -3.82 -23.04 0.71
N SER A 158 -4.74 -23.99 0.90
CA SER A 158 -6.18 -23.74 0.81
C SER A 158 -6.78 -23.56 2.19
N THR A 159 -6.62 -22.37 2.78
CA THR A 159 -6.99 -22.13 4.18
C THR A 159 -8.46 -21.78 4.36
N ARG A 160 -9.17 -22.52 5.24
CA ARG A 160 -10.55 -22.21 5.60
C ARG A 160 -10.68 -20.83 6.26
N GLY A 161 -11.66 -20.04 5.82
CA GLY A 161 -11.86 -18.66 6.26
C GLY A 161 -11.12 -17.62 5.42
N ALA A 162 -10.18 -18.05 4.57
CA ALA A 162 -9.44 -17.20 3.64
C ALA A 162 -9.99 -17.28 2.20
N GLU A 163 -11.19 -17.82 1.99
CA GLU A 163 -11.79 -18.05 0.67
C GLU A 163 -11.88 -16.76 -0.17
N HIS A 164 -12.08 -15.63 0.49
CA HIS A 164 -12.14 -14.32 -0.17
C HIS A 164 -10.89 -14.01 -0.98
N ILE A 165 -9.73 -14.55 -0.63
CA ILE A 165 -8.47 -14.32 -1.35
C ILE A 165 -8.49 -14.97 -2.74
N ALA A 166 -9.03 -16.19 -2.82
CA ALA A 166 -9.17 -16.95 -4.05
C ALA A 166 -10.39 -16.55 -4.89
N PHE A 167 -11.37 -15.85 -4.29
CA PHE A 167 -12.60 -15.43 -4.96
C PHE A 167 -12.36 -14.27 -5.94
N SER A 168 -12.93 -14.35 -7.15
CA SER A 168 -12.76 -13.30 -8.16
C SER A 168 -13.16 -11.89 -7.66
N PRO A 169 -12.28 -10.88 -7.78
CA PRO A 169 -12.61 -9.51 -7.42
C PRO A 169 -13.45 -8.80 -8.51
N CYS A 170 -13.70 -9.45 -9.65
CA CYS A 170 -14.32 -8.83 -10.82
C CYS A 170 -15.84 -8.64 -10.66
N PRO A 171 -16.47 -7.79 -11.50
CA PRO A 171 -17.92 -7.68 -11.54
C PRO A 171 -18.55 -9.03 -11.96
N SER A 172 -19.56 -9.47 -11.24
CA SER A 172 -20.37 -10.63 -11.61
C SER A 172 -21.87 -10.29 -11.60
N PRO A 173 -22.71 -11.04 -12.34
CA PRO A 173 -24.17 -10.89 -12.27
C PRO A 173 -24.72 -11.02 -10.84
N GLU A 174 -24.14 -11.89 -10.02
CA GLU A 174 -24.51 -12.13 -8.62
C GLU A 174 -24.21 -10.91 -7.77
N LEU A 175 -23.03 -10.30 -7.96
CA LEU A 175 -22.66 -9.07 -7.26
C LEU A 175 -23.58 -7.90 -7.65
N GLN A 176 -23.94 -7.80 -8.93
CA GLN A 176 -24.89 -6.79 -9.42
C GLN A 176 -26.30 -6.98 -8.83
N ALA A 177 -26.78 -8.23 -8.79
CA ALA A 177 -28.05 -8.56 -8.14
C ALA A 177 -28.02 -8.24 -6.64
N TRP A 178 -26.89 -8.51 -5.99
CA TRP A 178 -26.68 -8.17 -4.58
C TRP A 178 -26.71 -6.66 -4.34
N TYR A 179 -26.03 -5.84 -5.16
CA TYR A 179 -26.12 -4.38 -5.07
C TYR A 179 -27.56 -3.88 -5.20
N GLN A 180 -28.31 -4.38 -6.19
CA GLN A 180 -29.72 -4.01 -6.37
C GLN A 180 -30.56 -4.37 -5.14
N SER A 181 -30.25 -5.48 -4.48
CA SER A 181 -30.92 -5.89 -3.24
C SER A 181 -30.66 -4.94 -2.06
N LEU A 182 -29.56 -4.17 -2.08
CA LEU A 182 -29.22 -3.19 -1.06
C LEU A 182 -29.91 -1.85 -1.27
N ILE A 183 -30.14 -1.47 -2.53
CA ILE A 183 -30.78 -0.22 -2.92
C ILE A 183 -32.29 -0.35 -2.70
N LYS A 184 -32.72 -0.17 -1.45
CA LYS A 184 -34.13 -0.19 -1.05
C LYS A 184 -34.58 1.20 -0.60
N PRO A 185 -35.74 1.69 -1.08
CA PRO A 185 -36.29 2.94 -0.58
C PRO A 185 -36.66 2.82 0.91
N ILE A 186 -36.47 3.92 1.64
CA ILE A 186 -36.88 4.06 3.04
C ILE A 186 -38.40 3.82 3.10
N PRO A 187 -38.89 2.92 3.99
CA PRO A 187 -40.32 2.79 4.23
C PRO A 187 -40.86 4.12 4.78
N GLU A 188 -41.96 4.64 4.22
CA GLU A 188 -42.58 5.94 4.58
C GLU A 188 -42.88 6.12 6.09
N ASN A 189 -42.84 5.06 6.90
CA ASN A 189 -43.19 5.02 8.32
C ASN A 189 -42.03 4.76 9.29
N GLN A 190 -40.76 4.94 8.91
CA GLN A 190 -39.68 4.86 9.88
C GLN A 190 -39.58 6.14 10.72
N GLU A 191 -40.11 6.09 11.95
CA GLU A 191 -39.83 7.08 12.98
C GLU A 191 -38.32 7.08 13.29
N LYS A 192 -37.66 8.23 13.09
CA LYS A 192 -36.25 8.39 13.49
C LYS A 192 -36.13 8.14 15.00
N PRO A 193 -35.13 7.37 15.47
CA PRO A 193 -34.95 7.15 16.89
C PRO A 193 -34.84 8.50 17.61
N PRO A 194 -35.43 8.62 18.82
CA PRO A 194 -35.46 9.86 19.54
C PRO A 194 -34.03 10.32 19.82
N VAL A 195 -33.76 11.60 19.54
CA VAL A 195 -32.53 12.27 19.94
C VAL A 195 -32.44 12.18 21.47
N ILE A 196 -31.41 11.50 21.98
CA ILE A 196 -31.19 11.34 23.42
C ILE A 196 -31.08 12.75 24.04
N GLN A 197 -32.07 13.13 24.85
CA GLN A 197 -32.05 14.40 25.58
C GLN A 197 -31.27 14.28 26.91
N GLU A 198 -30.23 15.10 26.97
CA GLU A 198 -29.45 15.69 28.07
C GLU A 198 -29.16 14.99 29.41
N SER A 199 -27.92 15.22 29.86
CA SER A 199 -27.65 15.63 31.25
C SER A 199 -27.05 17.06 31.26
N PRO A 200 -27.34 17.92 32.26
CA PRO A 200 -27.19 19.38 32.17
C PRO A 200 -25.78 19.90 32.50
N LYS A 201 -24.78 19.03 32.68
CA LYS A 201 -23.47 19.48 33.18
C LYS A 201 -22.62 20.02 32.03
N PRO A 202 -22.07 21.25 32.13
CA PRO A 202 -21.08 21.74 31.18
C PRO A 202 -19.87 20.81 31.24
N GLY A 203 -19.69 20.03 30.18
CA GLY A 203 -18.52 19.18 30.00
C GLY A 203 -17.33 20.03 29.59
N ASN A 204 -16.13 19.66 30.04
CA ASN A 204 -14.86 20.33 29.72
C ASN A 204 -14.39 20.03 28.27
N ASP A 205 -15.32 19.93 27.33
CA ASP A 205 -15.08 19.47 25.97
C ASP A 205 -14.56 20.63 25.11
N PRO A 206 -13.31 20.57 24.62
CA PRO A 206 -12.69 21.68 23.89
C PRO A 206 -13.41 21.99 22.57
N PHE A 207 -14.13 21.01 22.00
CA PHE A 207 -14.82 21.15 20.72
C PHE A 207 -16.19 21.84 20.85
N GLN A 208 -16.72 22.07 22.06
CA GLN A 208 -17.99 22.80 22.26
C GLN A 208 -17.95 24.24 21.76
N LYS A 209 -16.76 24.83 21.60
CA LYS A 209 -16.59 26.18 21.06
C LYS A 209 -16.68 26.25 19.54
N LEU A 210 -16.56 25.12 18.85
CA LEU A 210 -16.66 25.05 17.39
C LEU A 210 -18.12 24.90 16.98
N GLN A 211 -18.49 25.55 15.88
CA GLN A 211 -19.81 25.41 15.29
C GLN A 211 -19.98 23.98 14.73
N PRO A 212 -21.20 23.39 14.78
CA PRO A 212 -21.45 22.04 14.26
C PRO A 212 -21.00 21.84 12.81
N GLU A 213 -21.13 22.86 11.97
CA GLU A 213 -20.72 22.85 10.57
C GLU A 213 -19.21 22.64 10.42
N ILE A 214 -18.41 23.28 11.29
CA ILE A 214 -16.94 23.11 11.31
C ILE A 214 -16.58 21.71 11.76
N LEU A 215 -17.27 21.18 12.77
CA LEU A 215 -17.03 19.82 13.24
C LEU A 215 -17.42 18.76 12.19
N LEU A 216 -18.53 18.96 11.49
CA LEU A 216 -18.93 18.12 10.34
C LEU A 216 -17.92 18.20 9.20
N HIS A 217 -17.40 19.40 8.92
CA HIS A 217 -16.37 19.59 7.90
C HIS A 217 -15.07 18.87 8.28
N ILE A 218 -14.61 19.00 9.52
CA ILE A 218 -13.46 18.24 10.04
C ILE A 218 -13.72 16.73 9.89
N MET A 219 -14.91 16.26 10.32
CA MET A 219 -15.28 14.84 10.22
C MET A 219 -15.24 14.34 8.77
N SER A 220 -15.65 15.17 7.80
CA SER A 220 -15.66 14.79 6.39
C SER A 220 -14.26 14.53 5.80
N TYR A 221 -13.19 15.05 6.41
CA TYR A 221 -11.80 14.79 6.01
C TYR A 221 -11.12 13.65 6.80
N MET A 222 -11.78 13.09 7.82
CA MET A 222 -11.21 12.00 8.61
C MET A 222 -11.58 10.66 7.98
N VAL A 223 -10.72 9.65 8.03
CA VAL A 223 -11.17 8.26 7.79
C VAL A 223 -12.03 7.80 8.97
N MET A 224 -13.04 6.96 8.69
CA MET A 224 -14.01 6.54 9.73
C MET A 224 -13.39 5.87 10.97
N PRO A 225 -12.29 5.09 10.86
CA PRO A 225 -11.59 4.57 12.04
C PRO A 225 -11.13 5.64 13.03
N HIS A 226 -10.88 6.87 12.59
CA HIS A 226 -10.55 8.00 13.48
C HIS A 226 -11.78 8.83 13.87
N ALA A 227 -12.78 8.91 13.00
CA ALA A 227 -14.01 9.66 13.28
C ALA A 227 -14.81 9.04 14.45
N TRP A 228 -14.84 7.70 14.57
CA TRP A 228 -15.57 7.03 15.64
C TRP A 228 -14.99 7.27 17.05
N PRO A 229 -13.68 7.04 17.30
CA PRO A 229 -13.07 7.41 18.57
C PRO A 229 -13.26 8.88 18.92
N TRP A 230 -13.19 9.78 17.93
CA TRP A 230 -13.44 11.21 18.13
C TRP A 230 -14.88 11.49 18.59
N ARG A 231 -15.88 10.83 17.97
CA ARG A 231 -17.28 10.88 18.42
C ARG A 231 -17.48 10.29 19.80
N ILE A 232 -16.74 9.25 20.18
CA ILE A 232 -16.82 8.65 21.52
C ILE A 232 -16.20 9.59 22.57
N ALA A 233 -15.07 10.21 22.25
CA ALA A 233 -14.29 11.04 23.16
C ALA A 233 -14.84 12.46 23.35
N SER A 234 -15.51 13.03 22.34
CA SER A 234 -16.07 14.40 22.40
C SER A 234 -17.59 14.39 22.33
N ARG A 235 -18.23 15.00 23.33
CA ARG A 235 -19.69 15.18 23.38
C ARG A 235 -20.19 16.13 22.30
N ALA A 236 -19.44 17.19 21.99
CA ALA A 236 -19.80 18.13 20.93
C ALA A 236 -19.88 17.42 19.57
N VAL A 237 -18.95 16.49 19.33
CA VAL A 237 -18.86 15.72 18.10
C VAL A 237 -19.88 14.58 18.08
N ALA A 238 -20.10 13.91 19.22
CA ALA A 238 -21.15 12.90 19.38
C ALA A 238 -22.55 13.43 19.05
N ARG A 239 -22.78 14.74 19.27
CA ARG A 239 -24.06 15.43 19.04
C ARG A 239 -24.30 15.83 17.58
N LEU A 240 -23.31 15.71 16.70
CA LEU A 240 -23.50 16.07 15.30
C LEU A 240 -24.54 15.13 14.67
N GLU A 241 -25.58 15.73 14.10
CA GLU A 241 -26.55 15.04 13.25
C GLU A 241 -25.86 14.64 11.94
N LEU A 242 -25.66 13.33 11.75
CA LEU A 242 -25.14 12.78 10.49
C LEU A 242 -26.32 12.50 9.56
N ARG A 243 -26.65 13.46 8.71
CA ARG A 243 -27.72 13.34 7.72
C ARG A 243 -27.31 12.39 6.59
N ASP A 244 -28.27 11.88 5.82
CA ASP A 244 -27.99 11.05 4.64
C ASP A 244 -27.06 11.72 3.63
N SER A 245 -27.09 13.05 3.51
CA SER A 245 -26.13 13.78 2.67
C SER A 245 -24.68 13.58 3.10
N PHE A 246 -24.42 13.45 4.41
CA PHE A 246 -23.11 13.10 4.94
C PHE A 246 -22.75 11.66 4.56
N TRP A 247 -23.64 10.69 4.81
CA TRP A 247 -23.37 9.29 4.49
C TRP A 247 -23.23 9.01 2.99
N LYS A 248 -23.98 9.72 2.15
CA LYS A 248 -23.83 9.69 0.69
C LYS A 248 -22.45 10.19 0.26
N LEU A 249 -22.00 11.31 0.83
CA LEU A 249 -20.66 11.84 0.57
C LEU A 249 -19.59 10.84 1.02
N ARG A 250 -19.74 10.26 2.22
CA ARG A 250 -18.84 9.22 2.73
C ARG A 250 -18.81 7.99 1.86
N PHE A 251 -19.96 7.51 1.39
CA PHE A 251 -20.04 6.37 0.50
C PHE A 251 -19.23 6.60 -0.78
N GLN A 252 -19.33 7.80 -1.36
CA GLN A 252 -18.57 8.16 -2.57
C GLN A 252 -17.06 8.30 -2.31
N GLN A 253 -16.67 8.76 -1.12
CA GLN A 253 -15.26 8.97 -0.76
C GLN A 253 -14.55 7.69 -0.30
N ASP A 254 -15.23 6.87 0.49
CA ASP A 254 -14.63 5.71 1.16
C ASP A 254 -14.69 4.43 0.28
N PHE A 255 -15.50 4.44 -0.78
CA PHE A 255 -15.66 3.29 -1.69
C PHE A 255 -15.35 3.60 -3.18
N PRO A 256 -14.20 4.22 -3.52
CA PRO A 256 -13.83 4.51 -4.92
C PRO A 256 -13.65 3.22 -5.75
N TRP A 257 -13.35 2.11 -5.08
CA TRP A 257 -13.18 0.77 -5.64
C TRP A 257 -14.49 0.07 -6.03
N LEU A 258 -15.65 0.63 -5.71
CA LEU A 258 -16.95 0.15 -6.17
C LEU A 258 -17.33 0.74 -7.54
N TYR A 259 -16.42 0.66 -8.51
CA TYR A 259 -16.60 1.24 -9.84
C TYR A 259 -17.76 0.62 -10.64
N ASP A 260 -18.20 -0.58 -10.27
CA ASP A 260 -19.33 -1.30 -10.87
C ASP A 260 -20.63 -1.12 -10.07
N PHE A 261 -20.65 -0.28 -9.05
CA PHE A 261 -21.86 -0.01 -8.28
C PHE A 261 -22.92 0.69 -9.15
N PRO A 262 -24.19 0.25 -9.11
CA PRO A 262 -25.23 0.79 -9.96
C PRO A 262 -25.36 2.30 -9.81
N ARG A 263 -25.46 3.00 -10.95
CA ARG A 263 -25.78 4.44 -10.94
C ARG A 263 -27.17 4.62 -10.34
N ILE A 264 -27.23 5.40 -9.27
CA ILE A 264 -28.47 5.71 -8.59
C ILE A 264 -29.01 7.03 -9.14
N ASP A 265 -30.18 6.99 -9.75
CA ASP A 265 -30.87 8.19 -10.22
C ASP A 265 -31.17 9.16 -9.08
N ARG A 266 -31.24 10.46 -9.39
CA ARG A 266 -31.43 11.50 -8.36
C ARG A 266 -32.68 11.27 -7.52
N ASP A 267 -33.78 10.90 -8.17
CA ASP A 267 -35.06 10.67 -7.51
C ASP A 267 -34.98 9.48 -6.54
N LEU A 268 -34.32 8.40 -6.93
CA LEU A 268 -34.12 7.24 -6.06
C LEU A 268 -33.14 7.56 -4.93
N ALA A 269 -32.08 8.34 -5.20
CA ALA A 269 -31.06 8.70 -4.22
C ALA A 269 -31.59 9.50 -3.03
N GLU A 270 -32.70 10.23 -3.20
CA GLU A 270 -33.38 10.95 -2.11
C GLU A 270 -34.14 10.03 -1.15
N HIS A 271 -34.44 8.81 -1.58
CA HIS A 271 -35.21 7.83 -0.82
C HIS A 271 -34.37 6.69 -0.26
N ILE A 272 -33.04 6.74 -0.39
CA ILE A 272 -32.15 5.71 0.15
C ILE A 272 -31.69 6.09 1.54
N ASP A 273 -31.72 5.12 2.46
CA ASP A 273 -31.03 5.19 3.74
C ASP A 273 -29.52 5.01 3.51
N TRP A 274 -28.81 6.12 3.33
CA TRP A 274 -27.38 6.10 3.02
C TRP A 274 -26.56 5.62 4.22
N GLU A 275 -27.04 5.86 5.45
CA GLU A 275 -26.41 5.35 6.66
C GLU A 275 -26.44 3.81 6.70
N ALA A 276 -27.61 3.22 6.47
CA ALA A 276 -27.78 1.79 6.46
C ALA A 276 -27.01 1.13 5.32
N LEU A 277 -27.03 1.73 4.13
CA LEU A 277 -26.26 1.25 2.98
C LEU A 277 -24.75 1.26 3.29
N TYR A 278 -24.23 2.38 3.81
CA TYR A 278 -22.83 2.54 4.18
C TYR A 278 -22.40 1.48 5.22
N LYS A 279 -23.21 1.29 6.27
CA LYS A 279 -22.93 0.29 7.32
C LYS A 279 -22.99 -1.14 6.80
N ARG A 280 -23.94 -1.45 5.91
CA ARG A 280 -24.06 -2.78 5.30
C ARG A 280 -22.87 -3.10 4.41
N MET A 281 -22.39 -2.12 3.64
CA MET A 281 -21.21 -2.27 2.81
C MET A 281 -19.99 -2.67 3.65
N TRP A 282 -19.70 -1.93 4.71
CA TRP A 282 -18.57 -2.28 5.59
C TRP A 282 -18.71 -3.63 6.29
N ARG A 283 -19.94 -4.06 6.63
CA ARG A 283 -20.14 -5.41 7.17
C ARG A 283 -19.84 -6.48 6.12
N ALA A 284 -20.27 -6.28 4.89
CA ALA A 284 -20.00 -7.20 3.79
C ALA A 284 -18.51 -7.31 3.46
N VAL A 285 -17.73 -6.26 3.69
CA VAL A 285 -16.28 -6.26 3.43
C VAL A 285 -15.48 -6.83 4.60
N LEU A 286 -15.71 -6.33 5.82
CA LEU A 286 -14.79 -6.51 6.96
C LEU A 286 -15.20 -7.56 7.98
N ARG A 287 -16.43 -8.11 7.93
CA ARG A 287 -16.88 -9.10 8.91
C ARG A 287 -16.82 -10.51 8.32
N PRO A 288 -15.85 -11.34 8.74
CA PRO A 288 -15.87 -12.76 8.41
C PRO A 288 -17.20 -13.41 8.81
N GLY A 289 -17.71 -14.28 7.96
CA GLY A 289 -18.93 -15.04 8.20
C GLY A 289 -20.01 -14.84 7.12
N PRO A 290 -21.26 -15.23 7.39
CA PRO A 290 -22.31 -15.33 6.36
C PRO A 290 -22.72 -14.01 5.71
N GLU A 291 -22.42 -12.87 6.36
CA GLU A 291 -22.69 -11.54 5.80
C GLU A 291 -21.57 -11.04 4.88
N GLN A 292 -20.40 -11.70 4.87
CA GLN A 292 -19.27 -11.32 4.04
C GLN A 292 -19.58 -11.54 2.57
N ASN A 293 -19.25 -10.55 1.75
CA ASN A 293 -19.21 -10.71 0.30
C ASN A 293 -17.75 -10.91 -0.10
N LEU A 294 -17.42 -12.13 -0.52
CA LEU A 294 -16.04 -12.54 -0.81
C LEU A 294 -15.40 -11.69 -1.93
N ALA A 295 -16.15 -11.40 -3.00
CA ALA A 295 -15.68 -10.55 -4.09
C ALA A 295 -15.32 -9.14 -3.60
N LEU A 296 -16.15 -8.54 -2.75
CA LEU A 296 -15.90 -7.21 -2.21
C LEU A 296 -14.78 -7.17 -1.19
N ALA A 297 -14.66 -8.23 -0.36
CA ALA A 297 -13.54 -8.37 0.56
C ALA A 297 -12.21 -8.46 -0.19
N ASN A 298 -12.13 -9.29 -1.24
CA ASN A 298 -10.93 -9.38 -2.08
C ASN A 298 -10.63 -8.06 -2.78
N ARG A 299 -11.66 -7.46 -3.39
CA ARG A 299 -11.51 -6.20 -4.12
C ARG A 299 -11.04 -5.07 -3.23
N TYR A 300 -11.55 -4.98 -1.99
CA TYR A 300 -11.09 -3.99 -1.01
C TYR A 300 -9.61 -4.18 -0.65
N ARG A 301 -9.20 -5.43 -0.38
CA ARG A 301 -7.78 -5.77 -0.13
C ARG A 301 -6.90 -5.35 -1.31
N MET A 302 -7.28 -5.78 -2.52
CA MET A 302 -6.53 -5.51 -3.73
C MET A 302 -6.45 -4.02 -4.05
N TRP A 303 -7.51 -3.25 -3.78
CA TRP A 303 -7.54 -1.82 -4.08
C TRP A 303 -6.39 -1.06 -3.44
N HIS A 304 -6.07 -1.33 -2.16
CA HIS A 304 -4.97 -0.65 -1.46
C HIS A 304 -3.61 -0.95 -2.11
N ILE A 305 -3.41 -2.19 -2.57
CA ILE A 305 -2.18 -2.59 -3.26
C ILE A 305 -2.11 -1.88 -4.62
N ILE A 306 -3.21 -1.88 -5.37
CA ILE A 306 -3.28 -1.27 -6.70
C ILE A 306 -3.13 0.25 -6.63
N GLU A 307 -3.70 0.92 -5.63
CA GLU A 307 -3.56 2.35 -5.40
C GLU A 307 -2.09 2.69 -5.14
N TRP A 308 -1.41 1.92 -4.27
CA TRP A 308 0.01 2.08 -4.04
C TRP A 308 0.85 1.82 -5.31
N VAL A 309 0.61 0.73 -6.04
CA VAL A 309 1.33 0.43 -7.30
C VAL A 309 1.09 1.54 -8.33
N ALA A 310 -0.11 2.10 -8.40
CA ALA A 310 -0.44 3.21 -9.30
C ALA A 310 0.34 4.48 -8.94
N ASP A 311 0.44 4.82 -7.65
CA ASP A 311 1.22 5.97 -7.19
C ASP A 311 2.71 5.81 -7.53
N VAL A 312 3.30 4.66 -7.21
CA VAL A 312 4.70 4.36 -7.54
C VAL A 312 4.92 4.35 -9.06
N TYR A 313 3.99 3.79 -9.83
CA TYR A 313 4.04 3.82 -11.28
C TYR A 313 4.08 5.26 -11.83
N LEU A 314 3.25 6.15 -11.27
CA LEU A 314 3.21 7.55 -11.69
C LEU A 314 4.52 8.27 -11.36
N ASP A 315 5.11 8.02 -10.19
CA ASP A 315 6.42 8.57 -9.81
C ASP A 315 7.52 8.14 -10.80
N TYR A 316 7.57 6.85 -11.15
CA TYR A 316 8.54 6.35 -12.13
C TYR A 316 8.32 6.96 -13.52
N LYS A 317 7.06 7.11 -13.91
CA LYS A 317 6.71 7.71 -15.19
C LYS A 317 7.12 9.17 -15.24
N GLU A 318 6.90 9.92 -14.15
CA GLU A 318 7.35 11.32 -14.06
C GLU A 318 8.87 11.44 -14.09
N ASP A 319 9.59 10.56 -13.37
CA ASP A 319 11.06 10.51 -13.38
C ASP A 319 11.58 10.21 -14.80
N GLU A 320 10.96 9.27 -15.52
CA GLU A 320 11.33 8.95 -16.89
C GLU A 320 11.01 10.07 -17.89
N ASP A 321 9.83 10.68 -17.79
CA ASP A 321 9.43 11.83 -18.62
C ASP A 321 10.37 13.04 -18.39
N GLN A 322 10.98 13.14 -17.21
CA GLN A 322 12.01 14.13 -16.87
C GLN A 322 13.44 13.71 -17.25
N GLY A 323 13.63 12.51 -17.82
CA GLY A 323 14.95 11.99 -18.20
C GLY A 323 15.81 11.53 -17.02
N GLN A 324 15.20 11.25 -15.86
CA GLN A 324 15.83 10.70 -14.66
C GLN A 324 15.76 9.15 -14.63
N SER A 325 15.65 8.51 -15.79
CA SER A 325 15.24 7.11 -15.98
C SER A 325 16.20 6.03 -15.47
N ASN A 326 17.34 6.40 -14.89
CA ASN A 326 18.30 5.45 -14.35
C ASN A 326 18.05 5.28 -12.86
N GLU A 327 18.11 4.04 -12.38
CA GLU A 327 18.14 3.77 -10.95
C GLU A 327 19.18 4.70 -10.29
N PRO A 328 18.81 5.41 -9.21
CA PRO A 328 19.75 6.25 -8.50
C PRO A 328 21.00 5.45 -8.17
N VAL A 329 22.17 5.91 -8.64
CA VAL A 329 23.46 5.23 -8.41
C VAL A 329 23.74 5.04 -6.91
N SER A 330 23.09 5.85 -6.07
CA SER A 330 23.09 5.74 -4.62
C SER A 330 22.32 4.56 -4.03
N LEU A 331 21.40 3.91 -4.76
CA LEU A 331 20.68 2.72 -4.30
C LEU A 331 21.36 1.42 -4.71
N VAL A 332 22.11 1.42 -5.81
CA VAL A 332 22.83 0.23 -6.30
C VAL A 332 23.85 -0.25 -5.26
N ASP A 333 23.64 -1.47 -4.74
CA ASP A 333 24.38 -2.08 -3.62
C ASP A 333 24.33 -1.29 -2.31
N ALA A 334 23.25 -0.54 -2.04
CA ALA A 334 23.10 0.18 -0.80
C ALA A 334 22.91 -0.78 0.39
N VAL A 335 23.49 -0.40 1.53
CA VAL A 335 23.31 -1.13 2.80
C VAL A 335 22.24 -0.41 3.62
N SER A 336 21.13 -1.11 3.89
CA SER A 336 20.03 -0.59 4.69
C SER A 336 20.08 -1.10 6.12
N THR A 337 19.65 -0.27 7.09
CA THR A 337 19.52 -0.68 8.49
C THR A 337 18.61 -1.91 8.59
N PRO A 338 19.05 -3.03 9.21
CA PRO A 338 18.21 -4.20 9.40
C PRO A 338 16.99 -3.85 10.24
N MET A 339 15.81 -4.15 9.73
CA MET A 339 14.55 -3.99 10.45
C MET A 339 14.05 -5.38 10.81
N PRO A 340 14.05 -5.78 12.10
CA PRO A 340 13.52 -7.07 12.52
C PRO A 340 12.07 -7.22 12.05
N ALA A 341 11.63 -8.43 11.70
CA ALA A 341 10.22 -8.67 11.39
C ALA A 341 9.30 -8.19 12.53
N PRO A 342 8.13 -7.62 12.23
CA PRO A 342 7.16 -7.27 13.27
C PRO A 342 6.78 -8.48 14.11
N THR A 343 6.61 -8.26 15.42
CA THR A 343 6.04 -9.23 16.35
C THR A 343 4.51 -9.17 16.42
N CYS A 344 3.86 -8.26 15.68
CA CYS A 344 2.42 -8.02 15.72
C CYS A 344 1.83 -8.04 14.30
N ALA A 345 0.71 -8.75 14.14
CA ALA A 345 0.04 -9.01 12.87
C ALA A 345 -0.44 -7.75 12.13
N GLU A 346 -0.76 -6.66 12.84
CA GLU A 346 -1.15 -5.38 12.19
C GLU A 346 0.00 -4.72 11.39
N LEU A 347 1.25 -5.13 11.62
CA LEU A 347 2.44 -4.63 10.92
C LEU A 347 3.01 -5.64 9.92
N GLU A 348 2.44 -6.84 9.79
CA GLU A 348 2.77 -7.78 8.70
C GLU A 348 2.43 -7.16 7.32
N HIS A 349 1.60 -6.12 7.33
CA HIS A 349 1.06 -5.43 6.16
C HIS A 349 1.71 -4.05 5.92
N SER A 350 2.95 -3.86 6.37
CA SER A 350 3.60 -2.55 6.34
C SER A 350 4.20 -2.23 4.97
N ILE A 351 4.09 -0.97 4.53
CA ILE A 351 4.74 -0.51 3.30
C ILE A 351 6.17 -0.07 3.61
N HIS A 352 7.14 -0.61 2.85
CA HIS A 352 8.52 -0.17 2.88
C HIS A 352 8.73 0.96 1.87
N ASP A 353 9.14 2.13 2.35
CA ASP A 353 9.45 3.28 1.49
C ASP A 353 10.91 3.73 1.70
N GLU A 354 11.58 4.10 0.61
CA GLU A 354 12.95 4.59 0.61
C GLU A 354 13.02 6.03 0.11
N THR A 355 13.34 6.95 1.02
CA THR A 355 13.50 8.37 0.70
C THR A 355 14.97 8.72 0.47
N LEU A 356 15.34 9.12 -0.74
CA LEU A 356 16.72 9.46 -1.09
C LEU A 356 17.12 10.92 -0.83
N LEU A 357 18.26 11.11 -0.17
CA LEU A 357 18.97 12.39 -0.01
C LEU A 357 19.88 12.73 -1.20
N LEU A 358 20.37 11.70 -1.87
CA LEU A 358 21.33 11.80 -2.97
C LEU A 358 20.97 10.76 -4.02
N ARG A 359 20.86 11.14 -5.30
CA ARG A 359 20.61 10.19 -6.40
C ARG A 359 21.92 9.80 -7.11
N ASP A 360 22.79 10.76 -7.40
CA ASP A 360 24.10 10.54 -8.04
C ASP A 360 25.25 11.04 -7.14
N PHE A 361 26.32 10.24 -7.01
CA PHE A 361 27.51 10.61 -6.22
C PHE A 361 28.22 11.88 -6.71
N ASN A 362 28.06 12.24 -7.98
CA ASN A 362 28.58 13.48 -8.57
C ASN A 362 27.86 14.73 -8.06
N GLU A 363 26.62 14.59 -7.58
CA GLU A 363 25.84 15.69 -7.00
C GLU A 363 26.24 15.98 -5.55
N PHE A 364 26.91 15.05 -4.89
CA PHE A 364 27.27 15.16 -3.48
C PHE A 364 27.95 16.49 -3.07
N PRO A 365 28.86 17.07 -3.87
CA PRO A 365 29.52 18.33 -3.51
C PRO A 365 28.58 19.53 -3.51
N THR A 366 27.50 19.49 -4.29
CA THR A 366 26.61 20.64 -4.54
C THR A 366 25.21 20.44 -3.97
N THR A 367 24.80 19.20 -3.69
CA THR A 367 23.45 18.89 -3.23
C THR A 367 23.17 19.45 -1.84
N GLN A 368 21.97 19.99 -1.65
CA GLN A 368 21.48 20.53 -0.38
C GLN A 368 20.07 19.99 -0.15
N PRO A 369 19.94 18.69 0.15
CA PRO A 369 18.64 18.08 0.38
C PRO A 369 17.96 18.77 1.57
N ASN A 370 16.69 19.08 1.39
CA ASN A 370 15.83 19.61 2.43
C ASN A 370 14.84 18.52 2.81
N ILE A 371 15.00 18.00 4.02
CA ILE A 371 14.20 16.89 4.53
C ILE A 371 12.92 17.47 5.11
N GLU A 372 11.77 17.13 4.55
CA GLU A 372 10.47 17.49 5.07
C GLU A 372 9.92 16.33 5.92
N ILE A 373 9.55 16.64 7.16
CA ILE A 373 8.99 15.71 8.13
C ILE A 373 7.55 16.09 8.41
N GLY A 374 6.65 15.13 8.24
CA GLY A 374 5.22 15.28 8.53
C GLY A 374 4.84 14.59 9.84
N TRP A 375 4.08 15.28 10.68
CA TRP A 375 3.53 14.76 11.92
C TRP A 375 2.01 14.70 11.88
N THR A 376 1.42 13.65 12.46
CA THR A 376 -0.02 13.59 12.72
C THR A 376 -0.42 14.67 13.72
N PRO A 377 -1.72 15.02 13.82
CA PRO A 377 -2.20 15.91 14.88
C PRO A 377 -1.92 15.42 16.31
N LEU A 378 -1.65 14.12 16.48
CA LEU A 378 -1.31 13.48 17.74
C LEU A 378 0.20 13.47 18.03
N GLY A 379 1.02 14.01 17.11
CA GLY A 379 2.48 14.08 17.28
C GLY A 379 3.23 12.84 16.81
N GLU A 380 2.58 11.93 16.09
CA GLU A 380 3.23 10.73 15.55
C GLU A 380 3.85 11.02 14.19
N LEU A 381 4.95 10.35 13.87
CA LEU A 381 5.59 10.48 12.56
C LEU A 381 4.67 9.95 11.45
N LYS A 382 4.34 10.80 10.49
CA LYS A 382 3.47 10.47 9.34
C LYS A 382 4.25 10.30 8.05
N SER A 383 5.26 11.12 7.82
CA SER A 383 6.02 11.10 6.55
C SER A 383 7.43 11.63 6.71
N ILE A 384 8.34 11.13 5.88
CA ILE A 384 9.68 11.68 5.66
C ILE A 384 9.89 11.82 4.15
N ALA A 385 10.39 12.96 3.70
CA ALA A 385 10.50 13.30 2.29
C ALA A 385 11.74 14.17 2.04
N VAL A 386 12.28 14.14 0.82
CA VAL A 386 13.40 15.02 0.41
C VAL A 386 12.97 15.86 -0.78
N GLY A 387 13.03 17.19 -0.65
CA GLY A 387 12.63 18.14 -1.69
C GLY A 387 11.22 18.71 -1.52
N TYR A 388 10.70 19.36 -2.56
CA TYR A 388 9.34 19.91 -2.58
C TYR A 388 8.38 18.88 -3.17
N ILE A 389 7.65 18.16 -2.30
CA ILE A 389 6.55 17.31 -2.76
C ILE A 389 5.28 18.17 -2.88
N PRO A 390 4.68 18.32 -4.07
CA PRO A 390 3.38 18.96 -4.24
C PRO A 390 2.29 17.98 -3.80
N TRP A 391 2.18 17.70 -2.49
CA TRP A 391 1.04 16.98 -1.96
C TRP A 391 -0.24 17.72 -2.36
N VAL A 392 -1.20 17.00 -2.95
CA VAL A 392 -2.61 17.42 -2.92
C VAL A 392 -2.93 17.65 -1.45
N ALA A 393 -3.24 18.91 -1.12
CA ALA A 393 -3.21 19.47 0.22
C ALA A 393 -3.99 18.65 1.29
N SER A 394 -3.34 17.68 1.93
CA SER A 394 -3.76 17.19 3.24
C SER A 394 -3.31 18.20 4.29
N ARG A 395 -4.17 19.18 4.58
CA ARG A 395 -3.91 20.33 5.47
C ARG A 395 -3.77 19.97 6.95
N THR A 396 -3.76 18.68 7.31
CA THR A 396 -3.81 18.17 8.69
C THR A 396 -2.47 17.69 9.24
N VAL A 397 -1.37 17.82 8.48
CA VAL A 397 -0.03 17.38 8.89
C VAL A 397 0.81 18.58 9.31
N LYS A 398 1.37 18.57 10.53
CA LYS A 398 2.37 19.57 10.93
C LYS A 398 3.67 19.23 10.21
N LYS A 399 4.20 20.19 9.44
CA LYS A 399 5.39 19.99 8.62
C LYS A 399 6.59 20.69 9.24
N ASN A 400 7.69 19.97 9.36
CA ASN A 400 8.99 20.48 9.76
C ASN A 400 9.99 20.26 8.63
N ARG A 401 10.99 21.13 8.53
CA ARG A 401 12.03 21.05 7.50
C ARG A 401 13.41 21.05 8.13
N VAL A 402 14.28 20.20 7.61
CA VAL A 402 15.67 20.07 8.03
C VAL A 402 16.55 20.20 6.80
N ALA A 403 17.28 21.30 6.73
CA ALA A 403 18.29 21.50 5.70
C ALA A 403 19.60 20.85 6.15
N ILE A 404 20.22 20.02 5.30
CA ILE A 404 21.58 19.54 5.53
C ILE A 404 22.56 20.71 5.27
N PRO A 405 23.43 21.07 6.23
CA PRO A 405 24.39 22.16 6.05
C PRO A 405 25.36 21.91 4.89
N THR A 406 25.88 22.98 4.31
CA THR A 406 26.70 22.93 3.08
C THR A 406 28.08 22.30 3.25
N ASP A 407 28.60 22.33 4.47
CA ASP A 407 29.96 21.93 4.84
C ASP A 407 30.02 20.60 5.59
N CYS A 408 28.88 20.07 6.04
CA CYS A 408 28.79 18.77 6.68
C CYS A 408 27.79 17.84 5.97
N TRP A 409 27.71 16.61 6.46
CA TRP A 409 26.73 15.62 6.05
C TRP A 409 26.12 14.93 7.27
N LEU A 410 25.00 14.23 7.08
CA LEU A 410 24.32 13.54 8.17
C LEU A 410 25.18 12.38 8.70
N LYS A 411 25.37 12.34 10.02
CA LYS A 411 26.09 11.27 10.74
C LYS A 411 25.17 10.12 11.13
N GLY A 412 23.91 10.44 11.41
CA GLY A 412 22.91 9.51 11.90
C GLY A 412 21.62 10.21 12.28
N ILE A 413 20.71 9.43 12.84
CA ILE A 413 19.45 9.92 13.41
C ILE A 413 19.26 9.30 14.80
N ALA A 414 18.71 10.06 15.74
CA ALA A 414 18.13 9.50 16.95
C ALA A 414 16.60 9.47 16.79
N ILE A 415 16.01 8.31 17.06
CA ILE A 415 14.58 8.06 16.96
C ILE A 415 14.03 8.02 18.38
N ILE A 416 13.12 8.92 18.71
CA ILE A 416 12.47 8.99 20.02
C ILE A 416 11.11 8.33 19.92
N THR A 417 10.89 7.33 20.76
CA THR A 417 9.66 6.55 20.77
C THR A 417 8.92 6.62 22.09
N GLU A 418 7.59 6.55 22.02
CA GLU A 418 6.73 6.38 23.19
C GLU A 418 6.17 4.95 23.20
N LYS A 419 6.21 4.31 24.37
CA LYS A 419 5.57 3.01 24.57
C LYS A 419 4.06 3.14 24.48
N ASN A 420 3.50 2.59 23.41
CA ASN A 420 2.07 2.39 23.29
C ASN A 420 1.66 1.19 24.17
N PRO A 421 0.64 1.29 25.02
CA PRO A 421 0.18 0.18 25.86
C PRO A 421 -0.42 -0.99 25.09
N ILE A 422 -0.67 -0.88 23.78
CA ILE A 422 -1.41 -1.91 23.04
C ILE A 422 -0.55 -2.68 22.02
N ASP A 423 0.34 -2.10 21.17
CA ASP A 423 1.00 -2.96 20.14
C ASP A 423 2.42 -2.58 19.62
N TYR A 424 2.88 -1.31 19.61
CA TYR A 424 4.23 -0.93 19.10
C TYR A 424 4.70 0.46 19.55
N PRO A 425 6.03 0.72 19.58
CA PRO A 425 6.57 2.05 19.90
C PRO A 425 6.19 3.07 18.81
N ARG A 426 5.55 4.17 19.21
CA ARG A 426 5.20 5.28 18.29
C ARG A 426 6.40 6.20 18.16
N ILE A 427 6.80 6.56 16.94
CA ILE A 427 7.83 7.57 16.74
C ILE A 427 7.21 8.94 16.98
N ILE A 428 7.61 9.58 18.08
CA ILE A 428 7.12 10.89 18.54
C ILE A 428 8.15 12.00 18.36
N GLY A 429 9.41 11.64 18.08
CA GLY A 429 10.49 12.58 17.88
C GLY A 429 11.61 12.04 17.01
N LEU A 430 12.31 12.96 16.34
CA LEU A 430 13.48 12.67 15.52
C LEU A 430 14.57 13.70 15.79
N LYS A 431 15.81 13.23 15.90
CA LYS A 431 16.99 14.07 16.03
C LYS A 431 17.96 13.78 14.91
N PHE A 432 18.21 14.77 14.06
CA PHE A 432 19.21 14.65 13.00
C PHE A 432 20.59 14.94 13.59
N LEU A 433 21.52 13.99 13.45
CA LEU A 433 22.84 14.06 14.05
C LEU A 433 23.86 14.52 13.00
N PHE A 434 24.61 15.56 13.32
CA PHE A 434 25.68 16.11 12.50
C PHE A 434 27.03 15.99 13.23
N PRO A 435 28.14 15.77 12.51
CA PRO A 435 29.46 15.62 13.13
C PRO A 435 29.92 16.84 13.94
N ASP A 436 29.50 18.04 13.55
CA ASP A 436 29.84 19.31 14.20
C ASP A 436 29.07 19.59 15.50
N GLY A 437 28.13 18.69 15.87
CA GLY A 437 27.24 18.86 17.02
C GLY A 437 26.05 19.77 16.77
N GLY A 438 25.85 20.26 15.53
CA GLY A 438 24.71 21.07 15.08
C GLY A 438 23.39 20.27 14.96
N ASN A 439 23.13 19.36 15.90
CA ASN A 439 22.02 18.42 15.85
C ASN A 439 20.66 19.14 15.87
N ILE A 440 19.71 18.65 15.07
CA ILE A 440 18.38 19.25 14.93
C ILE A 440 17.33 18.30 15.51
N GLN A 441 16.67 18.72 16.59
CA GLN A 441 15.57 17.99 17.23
C GLN A 441 14.22 18.44 16.65
N LEU A 442 13.37 17.47 16.30
CA LEU A 442 11.99 17.66 15.87
C LEU A 442 11.06 16.72 16.66
N GLY A 443 9.81 17.15 16.86
CA GLY A 443 8.85 16.40 17.69
C GLY A 443 9.20 16.46 19.18
N GLU A 444 8.80 15.44 19.92
CA GLU A 444 9.07 15.29 21.35
C GLU A 444 10.53 14.87 21.61
N ALA A 445 11.09 15.31 22.74
CA ALA A 445 12.45 14.97 23.16
C ALA A 445 12.49 13.98 24.33
N GLU A 446 11.34 13.78 25.00
CA GLU A 446 11.23 12.88 26.16
C GLU A 446 10.57 11.57 25.74
N GLY A 447 11.34 10.49 25.69
CA GLY A 447 10.89 9.14 25.32
C GLY A 447 12.04 8.14 25.32
N ASP A 448 11.78 6.93 24.83
CA ASP A 448 12.82 5.92 24.61
C ASP A 448 13.60 6.28 23.34
N GLU A 449 14.84 6.76 23.50
CA GLU A 449 15.74 7.21 22.42
C GLU A 449 16.62 6.06 21.92
N ARG A 450 16.65 5.86 20.60
CA ARG A 450 17.55 4.93 19.90
C ARG A 450 18.32 5.67 18.82
N GLU A 451 19.65 5.61 18.87
CA GLU A 451 20.52 6.18 17.84
C GLU A 451 20.81 5.17 16.72
N GLU A 452 20.61 5.60 15.48
CA GLU A 452 21.03 4.92 14.26
C GLU A 452 22.13 5.75 13.61
N LEU A 453 23.35 5.21 13.61
CA LEU A 453 24.52 5.87 13.05
C LEU A 453 24.91 5.21 11.72
N ALA A 454 25.54 6.00 10.85
CA ALA A 454 26.16 5.44 9.66
C ALA A 454 27.22 4.40 10.05
N LEU A 455 27.32 3.32 9.27
CA LEU A 455 28.34 2.30 9.42
C LEU A 455 29.75 2.91 9.24
N PRO A 456 30.79 2.30 9.83
CA PRO A 456 32.17 2.66 9.53
C PRO A 456 32.41 2.67 8.02
N ASP A 457 33.09 3.70 7.54
CA ASP A 457 33.39 3.91 6.11
C ASP A 457 32.16 4.04 5.18
N HIS A 458 30.97 4.31 5.73
CA HIS A 458 29.74 4.57 4.98
C HIS A 458 29.21 5.99 5.25
N PHE A 459 28.35 6.45 4.34
CA PHE A 459 27.60 7.68 4.51
C PHE A 459 26.14 7.47 4.12
N ILE A 460 25.26 8.28 4.70
CA ILE A 460 23.81 8.16 4.54
C ILE A 460 23.41 8.75 3.19
N VAL A 461 22.73 7.96 2.36
CA VAL A 461 22.19 8.40 1.06
C VAL A 461 20.67 8.49 1.06
N GLY A 462 20.00 7.97 2.09
CA GLY A 462 18.56 8.03 2.24
C GLY A 462 18.07 7.45 3.56
N PHE A 463 16.75 7.33 3.66
CA PHE A 463 16.04 6.73 4.79
C PHE A 463 15.17 5.59 4.30
N LYS A 464 15.06 4.54 5.10
CA LYS A 464 14.08 3.47 4.91
C LYS A 464 13.00 3.64 5.98
N ALA A 465 11.74 3.63 5.59
CA ALA A 465 10.60 3.77 6.49
C ALA A 465 9.67 2.56 6.40
N VAL A 466 8.93 2.30 7.48
CA VAL A 466 7.90 1.26 7.56
C VAL A 466 6.59 1.92 7.94
N GLU A 467 5.69 2.04 6.98
CA GLU A 467 4.38 2.65 7.15
C GLU A 467 3.35 1.59 7.56
N THR A 468 2.58 1.90 8.62
CA THR A 468 1.46 1.08 9.08
C THR A 468 0.25 1.21 8.15
N LEU A 469 -0.72 0.30 8.23
CA LEU A 469 -2.02 0.45 7.54
C LEU A 469 -2.81 1.72 7.92
N SER A 470 -2.53 2.31 9.09
CA SER A 470 -3.08 3.61 9.49
C SER A 470 -2.40 4.80 8.79
N GLY A 471 -1.36 4.49 8.03
CA GLY A 471 -0.48 5.39 7.30
C GLY A 471 0.54 6.13 8.16
N THR A 472 0.79 5.73 9.40
CA THR A 472 1.86 6.33 10.24
C THR A 472 3.15 5.55 10.09
N ILE A 473 4.30 6.23 10.20
CA ILE A 473 5.61 5.57 10.17
C ILE A 473 5.88 4.97 11.55
N SER A 474 5.96 3.64 11.59
CA SER A 474 6.26 2.89 12.81
C SER A 474 7.75 2.69 13.03
N ARG A 475 8.54 2.63 11.94
CA ARG A 475 10.00 2.42 12.00
C ARG A 475 10.70 3.23 10.95
N LEU A 476 11.92 3.63 11.28
CA LEU A 476 12.79 4.42 10.43
C LEU A 476 14.21 3.85 10.53
N GLY A 477 14.92 3.83 9.42
CA GLY A 477 16.29 3.36 9.30
C GLY A 477 17.05 4.13 8.23
N LEU A 478 18.31 3.78 8.04
CA LEU A 478 19.21 4.47 7.13
C LEU A 478 19.46 3.63 5.89
N VAL A 479 19.54 4.27 4.73
CA VAL A 479 20.09 3.72 3.49
C VAL A 479 21.48 4.31 3.29
N GLN A 480 22.48 3.47 3.08
CA GLN A 480 23.89 3.86 3.21
C GLN A 480 24.74 3.35 2.05
N GLN A 481 25.78 4.10 1.70
CA GLN A 481 26.76 3.70 0.67
C GLN A 481 28.18 3.87 1.19
N PRO A 482 29.16 3.09 0.68
CA PRO A 482 30.56 3.28 1.03
C PRO A 482 31.05 4.66 0.63
N VAL A 483 31.78 5.31 1.52
CA VAL A 483 32.39 6.63 1.32
C VAL A 483 33.31 6.64 0.08
N TRP A 484 33.84 5.47 -0.32
CA TRP A 484 34.75 5.40 -1.45
C TRP A 484 34.12 5.68 -2.81
N LYS A 485 32.80 5.49 -2.96
CA LYS A 485 32.03 5.75 -4.19
C LYS A 485 31.92 7.26 -4.51
N VAL A 486 32.21 8.13 -3.54
CA VAL A 486 32.09 9.59 -3.72
C VAL A 486 33.41 10.23 -4.17
N PRO A 487 33.44 10.98 -5.28
CA PRO A 487 34.67 11.58 -5.84
C PRO A 487 35.24 12.76 -5.04
N ASN A 488 34.43 13.45 -4.22
CA ASN A 488 34.88 14.56 -3.36
C ASN A 488 34.27 14.47 -1.94
N ARG A 489 35.09 14.04 -0.98
CA ARG A 489 34.65 13.64 0.36
C ARG A 489 34.77 14.72 1.42
N ARG A 490 34.99 16.00 1.04
CA ARG A 490 35.24 17.09 2.00
C ARG A 490 34.17 17.22 3.09
N ARG A 491 32.90 16.99 2.75
CA ARG A 491 31.75 17.04 3.68
C ARG A 491 31.63 15.81 4.61
N LEU A 492 32.37 14.73 4.31
CA LEU A 492 32.39 13.47 5.07
C LEU A 492 33.61 13.34 6.00
N LEU A 493 34.67 14.12 5.76
CA LEU A 493 35.95 14.03 6.46
C LEU A 493 36.05 14.91 7.71
N GLN A 494 34.98 15.62 8.07
CA GLN A 494 34.90 16.38 9.31
C GLN A 494 34.17 15.53 10.35
N ALA A 495 34.92 14.73 11.11
CA ALA A 495 34.49 14.07 12.33
C ALA A 495 35.53 14.31 13.42
#